data_AF-X6GD32-F1
#
_entry.id   AF-X6GD32-F1
#
_cell.length_a   1.000
_cell.length_b   1.000
_cell.length_c   1.000
_cell.angle_alpha   90.00
_cell.angle_beta   90.00
_cell.angle_gamma   90.00
#
_symmetry.space_group_name_H-M   'P 1'
#
loop_
_entity.id
_entity.type
_entity.pdbx_description
1 polymer ?
#
loop_
_entity_poly.entity_id
_entity_poly.type
_entity_poly.pdbx_seq_one_letter_code
_entity_poly.pdbx_strand_id
1 'polypeptide(L)' 'MKIKAANLENGLLTIDIVREIPEELKPRRISIGAGDAQVGGKQIAQDTERTRNAA' A
#
# COMPACT_ATOMS: atom_id res chain seq x y z
N MET A 1 18.26 1.33 -2.90
CA MET A 1 19.18 2.27 -2.20
C MET A 1 20.45 2.34 -3.03
N LYS A 2 20.98 3.54 -3.27
CA LYS A 2 22.16 3.74 -4.12
C LYS A 2 23.25 4.44 -3.32
N ILE A 3 24.49 3.98 -3.46
CA ILE A 3 25.66 4.58 -2.81
C ILE A 3 26.12 5.75 -3.67
N LYS A 4 26.30 6.91 -3.05
CA LYS A 4 26.79 8.13 -3.71
C LYS A 4 28.30 8.28 -3.54
N ALA A 5 28.81 8.02 -2.34
CA ALA A 5 30.23 8.08 -2.02
C ALA A 5 30.54 7.22 -0.78
N ALA A 6 31.81 6.85 -0.62
CA ALA A 6 32.33 6.23 0.59
C ALA A 6 33.70 6.81 0.89
N ASN A 7 33.94 7.20 2.15
CA ASN A 7 35.22 7.72 2.62
C ASN A 7 35.68 6.93 3.86
N LEU A 8 36.97 6.60 3.91
CA LEU A 8 37.61 5.90 5.01
C LEU A 8 38.72 6.78 5.59
N GLU A 9 38.47 7.32 6.77
CA GLU A 9 39.44 8.16 7.49
C GLU A 9 39.53 7.72 8.95
N ASN A 10 40.75 7.66 9.50
CA ASN A 10 41.01 7.29 10.89
C ASN A 10 40.35 5.96 11.33
N GLY A 11 40.20 5.01 10.39
CA GLY A 11 39.55 3.72 10.63
C GLY A 11 38.02 3.75 10.69
N LEU A 12 37.39 4.90 10.42
CA LEU A 12 35.94 5.04 10.32
C LEU A 12 35.50 5.15 8.86
N LEU A 13 34.63 4.23 8.45
CA LEU A 13 34.01 4.21 7.13
C LEU A 13 32.71 5.03 7.16
N THR A 14 32.69 6.13 6.44
CA THR A 14 31.50 6.96 6.22
C THR A 14 30.93 6.69 4.83
N ILE A 15 29.63 6.38 4.74
CA ILE A 15 28.97 6.06 3.47
C ILE A 15 27.80 7.02 3.23
N ASP A 16 27.87 7.74 2.11
CA ASP A 16 26.78 8.58 1.64
C ASP A 16 25.78 7.74 0.83
N ILE A 17 24.56 7.63 1.34
CA ILE A 17 23.50 6.82 0.72
C ILE A 17 22.33 7.71 0.30
N VAL A 18 21.85 7.48 -0.92
CA VAL A 18 20.66 8.16 -1.43
C VAL A 18 19.49 7.18 -1.42
N ARG A 19 18.39 7.61 -0.80
CA ARG A 19 17.11 6.92 -0.87
C ARG A 19 16.34 7.45 -2.08
N GLU A 20 16.26 6.63 -3.11
CA GLU A 20 15.32 6.84 -4.22
C GLU A 20 13.92 6.48 -3.71
N ILE A 21 12.97 7.43 -3.75
CA ILE A 21 11.56 7.15 -3.50
C ILE A 21 10.95 6.73 -4.84
N PRO A 22 10.50 5.47 -4.98
CA PRO A 22 9.79 5.06 -6.18
C PRO A 22 8.59 5.99 -6.46
N GLU A 23 8.43 6.42 -7.71
CA GLU A 23 7.28 7.23 -8.18
C GLU A 23 5.93 6.55 -7.84
N GLU A 24 5.91 5.23 -7.69
CA GLU A 24 4.75 4.40 -7.33
C GLU A 24 4.28 4.56 -5.88
N LEU A 25 5.10 5.18 -5.02
CA LEU A 25 4.71 5.56 -3.66
C LEU A 25 3.97 6.89 -3.62
N LYS A 26 3.79 7.58 -4.76
CA LYS A 26 2.89 8.72 -4.82
C LYS A 26 1.47 8.21 -4.58
N PRO A 27 0.74 8.77 -3.58
CA PRO A 27 -0.65 8.43 -3.38
C PRO A 27 -1.44 8.77 -4.65
N ARG A 28 -2.01 7.75 -5.30
CA ARG A 28 -2.83 7.92 -6.50
C ARG A 28 -4.19 8.45 -6.08
N ARG A 29 -4.71 9.45 -6.79
CA ARG A 29 -6.07 9.95 -6.54
C ARG A 29 -7.07 8.89 -7.01
N ILE A 30 -7.83 8.31 -6.09
CA ILE A 30 -8.97 7.46 -6.43
C ILE A 30 -10.20 8.35 -6.67
N SER A 31 -10.79 8.28 -7.86
CA SER A 31 -12.06 8.95 -8.14
C SER A 31 -13.17 8.15 -7.47
N ILE A 32 -13.83 8.72 -6.47
CA ILE A 32 -15.07 8.14 -5.90
C ILE A 32 -16.22 8.60 -6.80
N GLY A 33 -16.53 7.80 -7.82
CA GLY A 33 -17.73 7.94 -8.64
C GLY A 33 -18.69 6.79 -8.35
N ALA A 34 -19.98 7.09 -8.20
CA ALA A 34 -21.02 6.07 -8.14
C ALA A 34 -21.16 5.42 -9.54
N GLY A 35 -20.29 4.45 -9.84
CA GLY A 35 -20.26 3.76 -11.11
C GLY A 35 -19.24 2.62 -11.08
N ASP A 36 -19.78 1.41 -10.98
CA ASP A 36 -19.13 0.11 -11.12
C ASP A 36 -18.12 -0.30 -10.05
N ALA A 37 -18.70 -0.84 -8.98
CA ALA A 37 -18.08 -1.73 -8.04
C ALA A 37 -17.48 -2.96 -8.72
N GLN A 38 -16.16 -3.01 -8.88
CA GLN A 38 -15.37 -4.25 -8.90
C GLN A 38 -13.90 -3.95 -8.52
N VAL A 39 -13.61 -3.64 -7.25
CA VAL A 39 -12.25 -3.83 -6.71
C VAL A 39 -12.33 -4.44 -5.31
N GLY A 40 -12.33 -5.77 -5.27
CA GLY A 40 -11.52 -6.55 -4.32
C GLY A 40 -11.85 -6.53 -2.83
N GLY A 41 -13.03 -6.08 -2.40
CA GLY A 41 -13.47 -6.23 -1.01
C GLY A 41 -14.45 -7.39 -0.88
N LYS A 42 -14.01 -8.54 -0.35
CA LYS A 42 -14.92 -9.64 0.01
C LYS A 42 -15.88 -9.14 1.09
N GLN A 43 -17.08 -8.71 0.68
CA GLN A 43 -18.14 -8.33 1.62
C GLN A 43 -18.48 -9.57 2.44
N ILE A 44 -18.19 -9.49 3.74
CA ILE A 44 -18.62 -10.48 4.71
C ILE A 44 -20.16 -10.52 4.71
N ALA A 45 -20.74 -11.68 4.38
CA ALA A 45 -22.17 -11.86 4.41
C ALA A 45 -22.67 -11.61 5.83
N GLN A 46 -23.56 -10.63 5.99
CA GLN A 46 -24.33 -10.48 7.22
C GLN A 46 -25.35 -11.60 7.27
N ASP A 47 -25.13 -12.52 8.20
CA ASP A 47 -26.07 -13.53 8.66
C ASP A 47 -27.35 -12.80 9.13
N THR A 48 -28.32 -12.64 8.21
CA THR A 48 -29.60 -12.01 8.53
C THR A 48 -30.69 -13.04 8.37
N GLU A 49 -31.13 -13.50 9.54
CA GLU A 49 -32.51 -13.88 9.84
C GLU A 49 -32.99 -15.24 9.34
N ARG A 50 -32.78 -16.21 10.22
CA ARG A 50 -33.81 -17.18 10.63
C ARG A 50 -35.18 -16.48 10.73
N THR A 51 -36.00 -16.46 9.69
CA THR A 51 -37.46 -16.43 9.87
C THR A 51 -38.19 -16.83 8.59
N ARG A 52 -39.12 -17.79 8.78
CA ARG A 52 -40.31 -18.07 7.96
C ARG A 52 -39.99 -18.68 6.58
N ASN A 53 -40.24 -19.97 6.36
CA ASN A 53 -41.60 -20.48 6.22
C ASN A 53 -41.69 -21.97 6.57
N ALA A 54 -42.55 -22.29 7.55
CA ALA A 54 -43.26 -23.55 7.61
C ALA A 54 -44.73 -23.21 7.37
N ALA A 55 -45.24 -23.64 6.22
CA ALA A 55 -46.66 -23.73 5.88
C ALA A 55 -46.79 -24.86 4.86
#